data_AF-A0A8S0XT55-F1
#
_entry.id   AF-A0A8S0XT55-F1
#
_cell.length_a   1.000
_cell.length_b   1.000
_cell.length_c   1.000
_cell.angle_alpha   90.00
_cell.angle_beta   90.00
_cell.angle_gamma   90.00
#
_symmetry.space_group_name_H-M   'P 1'
#
loop_
_entity.id
_entity.type
_entity.pdbx_description
1 polymer ?
#
loop_
_entity_poly.entity_id
_entity_poly.type
_entity_poly.pdbx_seq_one_letter_code
_entity_poly.pdbx_strand_id
1 'polypeptide(L)'
;MKPERFDEGRFEFGETVRITRNVRNDGTYPGMETGALLIRRGSVGNVIEVGTFLQDQVIFTVHFLNPGRMVGCRLEELIGIEEPWNPSRFEFRDKVICTIDLAMQGNILFAKGTEGEVFKVLRDSELIQYHVAFQGRTLQVPESALAPAHPESFHEPEL
;
A
#
# COMPACT_ATOMS: atom_id res chain seq x y z
N MET A 1 -19.48 -23.90 -16.82
CA MET A 1 -18.55 -23.26 -15.89
C MET A 1 -17.55 -22.44 -16.70
N LYS A 2 -17.69 -21.12 -16.69
CA LYS A 2 -16.65 -20.16 -17.11
C LYS A 2 -16.40 -19.27 -15.90
N PRO A 3 -15.20 -19.28 -15.30
CA PRO A 3 -14.93 -18.58 -14.05
C PRO A 3 -14.72 -17.08 -14.33
N GLU A 4 -15.16 -16.27 -13.37
CA GLU A 4 -14.68 -14.90 -13.12
C GLU A 4 -14.87 -13.89 -14.28
N ARG A 5 -16.11 -13.44 -14.44
CA ARG A 5 -16.35 -12.10 -14.99
C ARG A 5 -15.73 -11.15 -13.97
N PHE A 6 -14.69 -10.40 -14.35
CA PHE A 6 -14.10 -9.34 -13.55
C PHE A 6 -15.24 -8.54 -12.89
N ASP A 7 -15.14 -8.30 -11.59
CA ASP A 7 -16.20 -7.76 -10.75
C ASP A 7 -16.41 -6.27 -11.05
N GLU A 8 -16.81 -5.95 -12.28
CA GLU A 8 -17.19 -4.61 -12.77
C GLU A 8 -18.28 -3.98 -11.87
N GLY A 9 -19.00 -4.81 -11.10
CA GLY A 9 -20.03 -4.39 -10.15
C GLY A 9 -19.57 -4.29 -8.69
N ARG A 10 -18.27 -4.38 -8.38
CA ARG A 10 -17.83 -4.27 -6.98
C ARG A 10 -18.12 -2.90 -6.38
N PHE A 11 -18.01 -1.84 -7.18
CA PHE A 11 -18.35 -0.48 -6.75
C PHE A 11 -19.20 0.24 -7.79
N GLU A 12 -20.12 1.08 -7.33
CA GLU A 12 -21.03 1.86 -8.19
C GLU A 12 -20.77 3.38 -8.11
N PHE A 13 -21.37 4.12 -9.05
CA PHE A 13 -21.33 5.59 -9.03
C PHE A 13 -21.81 6.14 -7.68
N GLY A 14 -21.04 7.06 -7.12
CA GLY A 14 -21.31 7.71 -5.83
C GLY A 14 -20.78 6.95 -4.62
N GLU A 15 -20.36 5.69 -4.78
CA GLU A 15 -19.86 4.90 -3.66
C GLU A 15 -18.56 5.48 -3.09
N THR A 16 -18.45 5.44 -1.76
CA THR A 16 -17.26 5.90 -1.04
C THR A 16 -16.28 4.75 -0.87
N VAL A 17 -15.07 4.93 -1.40
CA VAL A 17 -14.01 3.93 -1.41
C VAL A 17 -12.75 4.48 -0.75
N ARG A 18 -11.93 3.57 -0.22
CA ARG A 18 -10.63 3.88 0.37
C ARG A 18 -9.52 3.23 -0.46
N ILE A 19 -8.46 4.00 -0.70
CA ILE A 19 -7.26 3.51 -1.38
C ILE A 19 -6.40 2.70 -0.40
N THR A 20 -6.00 1.49 -0.79
CA THR A 20 -5.22 0.59 0.08
C THR A 20 -3.70 0.74 -0.07
N ARG A 21 -3.23 1.33 -1.17
CA ARG A 21 -1.81 1.50 -1.50
C ARG A 21 -1.56 2.87 -2.13
N ASN A 22 -0.33 3.40 -2.04
CA ASN A 22 -0.01 4.66 -2.71
C ASN A 22 -0.20 4.53 -4.23
N VAL A 23 -1.04 5.39 -4.82
CA VAL A 23 -1.22 5.45 -6.28
C VAL A 23 -0.21 6.43 -6.84
N ARG A 24 0.60 5.94 -7.78
CA ARG A 24 1.62 6.73 -8.48
C ARG A 24 1.26 6.81 -9.95
N ASN A 25 1.65 7.91 -10.59
CA ASN A 25 1.42 8.10 -12.02
C ASN A 25 2.20 7.06 -12.81
N ASP A 26 1.52 6.22 -13.59
CA ASP A 26 2.14 5.27 -14.50
C ASP A 26 2.41 5.86 -15.89
N GLY A 27 2.11 7.14 -16.09
CA GLY A 27 2.23 7.87 -17.35
C GLY A 27 0.87 8.23 -17.97
N THR A 28 -0.25 7.82 -17.37
CA THR A 28 -1.60 8.14 -17.86
C THR A 28 -2.18 9.43 -17.28
N TYR A 29 -1.69 9.89 -16.13
CA TYR A 29 -2.19 11.11 -15.50
C TYR A 29 -1.50 12.36 -16.09
N PRO A 30 -2.27 13.36 -16.59
CA PRO A 30 -1.70 14.52 -17.26
C PRO A 30 -1.01 15.49 -16.30
N GLY A 31 0.08 16.09 -16.76
CA GLY A 31 0.76 17.18 -16.04
C GLY A 31 1.60 16.76 -14.84
N MET A 32 1.81 15.46 -14.61
CA MET A 32 2.69 14.94 -13.56
C MET A 32 3.68 13.92 -14.13
N GLU A 33 4.88 13.85 -13.56
CA GLU A 33 5.90 12.89 -13.98
C GLU A 33 5.50 11.44 -13.66
N THR A 34 5.98 10.48 -14.45
CA THR A 34 5.86 9.06 -14.13
C THR A 34 6.53 8.76 -12.79
N GLY A 35 5.85 8.02 -11.92
CA GLY A 35 6.27 7.71 -10.56
C GLY A 35 5.84 8.73 -9.51
N ALA A 36 5.35 9.91 -9.91
CA ALA A 36 4.86 10.92 -8.98
C ALA A 36 3.67 10.40 -8.15
N LEU A 37 3.64 10.69 -6.85
CA LEU A 37 2.55 10.30 -5.96
C LEU A 37 1.28 11.09 -6.33
N LEU A 38 0.24 10.40 -6.76
CA LEU A 38 -1.06 10.99 -7.08
C LEU A 38 -1.94 11.06 -5.83
N ILE A 39 -2.11 9.90 -5.18
CA ILE A 39 -2.99 9.70 -4.03
C ILE A 39 -2.29 8.81 -3.02
N ARG A 40 -2.37 9.20 -1.74
CA ARG A 40 -1.78 8.45 -0.63
C ARG A 40 -2.71 7.32 -0.21
N ARG A 41 -2.16 6.17 0.21
CA ARG A 41 -2.94 5.12 0.89
C ARG A 41 -3.75 5.70 2.05
N GLY A 42 -4.93 5.15 2.31
CA GLY A 42 -5.88 5.65 3.30
C GLY A 42 -6.77 6.79 2.78
N SER A 43 -6.41 7.43 1.67
CA SER A 43 -7.25 8.48 1.08
C SER A 43 -8.61 7.92 0.70
N VAL A 44 -9.65 8.67 1.06
CA VAL A 44 -11.05 8.35 0.76
C VAL A 44 -11.50 9.22 -0.41
N GLY A 45 -12.24 8.62 -1.33
CA GLY A 45 -12.84 9.31 -2.47
C GLY A 45 -14.15 8.68 -2.90
N ASN A 46 -14.82 9.29 -3.86
CA ASN A 46 -16.08 8.81 -4.41
C ASN A 46 -15.91 8.33 -5.85
N VAL A 47 -16.44 7.17 -6.16
CA VAL A 47 -16.48 6.65 -7.54
C VAL A 47 -17.37 7.56 -8.38
N ILE A 48 -16.86 8.03 -9.52
CA ILE A 48 -17.62 8.88 -10.46
C ILE A 48 -17.79 8.24 -11.84
N GLU A 49 -17.01 7.22 -12.15
CA GLU A 49 -17.10 6.48 -13.42
C GLU A 49 -16.47 5.10 -13.26
N VAL A 50 -17.03 4.10 -13.96
CA VAL A 50 -16.44 2.77 -14.12
C VAL A 50 -16.19 2.56 -15.60
N GLY A 51 -14.93 2.36 -15.96
CA GLY A 51 -14.49 2.15 -17.33
C GLY A 51 -13.63 0.91 -17.47
N THR A 52 -13.22 0.61 -18.70
CA THR A 52 -12.29 -0.46 -18.99
C THR A 52 -11.04 0.07 -19.70
N PHE A 53 -9.88 -0.43 -19.30
CA PHE A 53 -8.60 -0.22 -19.95
C PHE A 53 -8.16 -1.52 -20.64
N LEU A 54 -7.62 -1.43 -21.85
CA LEU A 54 -7.18 -2.58 -22.66
C LEU A 54 -8.20 -3.73 -22.78
N GLN A 55 -9.50 -3.40 -22.73
CA GLN A 55 -10.65 -4.33 -22.84
C GLN A 55 -10.82 -5.35 -21.71
N ASP A 56 -9.85 -5.52 -20.80
CA ASP A 56 -9.86 -6.55 -19.76
C ASP A 56 -9.64 -6.02 -18.33
N GLN A 57 -9.19 -4.77 -18.17
CA GLN A 57 -8.92 -4.18 -16.86
C GLN A 57 -10.00 -3.18 -16.48
N VAL A 58 -10.72 -3.45 -15.40
CA VAL A 58 -11.69 -2.50 -14.83
C VAL A 58 -10.94 -1.37 -14.14
N ILE A 59 -11.28 -0.13 -14.49
CA ILE A 59 -10.74 1.09 -13.89
C ILE A 59 -11.88 1.89 -13.30
N PHE A 60 -11.77 2.21 -12.01
CA PHE A 60 -12.69 3.07 -11.30
C PHE A 60 -12.10 4.49 -11.28
N THR A 61 -12.77 5.44 -11.91
CA THR A 61 -12.40 6.85 -11.75
C THR A 61 -12.95 7.32 -10.41
N VAL A 62 -12.04 7.66 -9.49
CA VAL A 62 -12.38 8.11 -8.14
C VAL A 62 -12.02 9.58 -7.98
N HIS A 63 -12.98 10.37 -7.50
CA HIS A 63 -12.76 11.77 -7.14
C HIS A 63 -12.36 11.88 -5.67
N PHE A 64 -11.13 12.33 -5.44
CA PHE A 64 -10.58 12.62 -4.13
C PHE A 64 -10.72 14.12 -3.85
N LEU A 65 -11.66 14.48 -2.97
CA LEU A 65 -12.03 15.87 -2.70
C LEU A 65 -10.89 16.68 -2.07
N ASN A 66 -10.16 16.10 -1.11
CA ASN A 66 -9.09 16.81 -0.39
C ASN A 66 -7.95 17.26 -1.34
N PRO A 67 -7.36 16.39 -2.19
CA PRO A 67 -6.40 16.83 -3.20
C PRO A 67 -7.07 17.48 -4.43
N GLY A 68 -8.40 17.42 -4.57
CA GLY A 68 -9.13 17.92 -5.74
C GLY A 68 -8.79 17.20 -7.04
N ARG A 69 -8.60 15.87 -6.99
CA ARG A 69 -8.10 15.07 -8.13
C ARG A 69 -9.04 13.92 -8.47
N MET A 70 -9.20 13.66 -9.77
CA MET A 70 -9.85 12.46 -10.28
C MET A 70 -8.77 11.50 -10.77
N VAL A 71 -8.72 10.29 -10.23
CA VAL A 71 -7.67 9.31 -10.55
C VAL A 71 -8.33 7.98 -10.89
N GLY A 72 -7.86 7.34 -11.97
CA GLY A 72 -8.23 5.97 -12.31
C GLY A 72 -7.53 4.98 -11.38
N CYS A 73 -8.30 4.11 -10.74
CA CYS A 73 -7.81 3.12 -9.78
C CYS A 73 -8.21 1.72 -10.22
N ARG A 74 -7.30 0.76 -10.09
CA ARG A 74 -7.61 -0.65 -10.31
C ARG A 74 -8.39 -1.22 -9.12
N LEU A 75 -9.15 -2.29 -9.36
CA LEU A 75 -9.95 -2.95 -8.33
C LEU A 75 -9.12 -3.31 -7.09
N GLU A 76 -7.91 -3.86 -7.29
CA GLU A 76 -7.06 -4.27 -6.18
C GLU A 76 -6.47 -3.11 -5.35
N GLU A 77 -6.68 -1.87 -5.78
CA GLU A 77 -6.24 -0.65 -5.09
C GLU A 77 -7.33 -0.07 -4.19
N LEU A 78 -8.56 -0.57 -4.30
CA LEU A 78 -9.75 -0.06 -3.63
C LEU A 78 -10.34 -1.07 -2.66
N ILE A 79 -10.90 -0.55 -1.58
CA ILE A 79 -11.83 -1.24 -0.68
C ILE A 79 -13.00 -0.31 -0.39
N GLY A 80 -14.16 -0.87 -0.08
CA GLY A 80 -15.31 -0.11 0.43
C GLY A 80 -14.96 0.59 1.74
N ILE A 81 -15.64 1.71 2.01
CA ILE A 81 -15.34 2.51 3.20
C ILE A 81 -15.52 1.74 4.53
N GLU A 82 -16.49 0.84 4.58
CA GLU A 82 -16.82 -0.03 5.72
C GLU A 82 -15.99 -1.33 5.75
N GLU A 83 -15.23 -1.63 4.70
CA GLU A 83 -14.38 -2.82 4.70
C GLU A 83 -13.21 -2.63 5.68
N PRO A 84 -12.80 -3.70 6.41
CA PRO A 84 -11.68 -3.62 7.32
C PRO A 84 -10.42 -3.11 6.63
N TRP A 85 -9.87 -2.03 7.15
CA TRP A 85 -8.62 -1.46 6.69
C TRP A 85 -7.53 -1.67 7.73
N ASN A 86 -6.51 -2.43 7.36
CA ASN A 86 -5.32 -2.65 8.20
C ASN A 86 -4.14 -1.90 7.56
N PRO A 87 -3.96 -0.60 7.84
CA PRO A 87 -2.85 0.17 7.29
C PRO A 87 -1.52 -0.38 7.81
N SER A 88 -0.61 -0.69 6.90
CA SER A 88 0.78 -0.91 7.32
C SER A 88 1.39 0.40 7.72
N ARG A 89 2.27 0.40 8.71
CA ARG A 89 3.13 1.54 9.00
C ARG A 89 4.14 1.77 7.88
N PHE A 90 4.76 0.71 7.37
CA PHE A 90 5.78 0.79 6.32
C PHE A 90 5.28 0.26 4.97
N GLU A 91 5.92 0.68 3.87
CA GLU A 91 5.69 0.22 2.50
C GLU A 91 6.96 -0.35 1.87
N PHE A 92 6.81 -0.95 0.69
CA PHE A 92 7.93 -1.39 -0.12
C PHE A 92 8.98 -0.28 -0.30
N ARG A 93 10.25 -0.63 -0.09
CA ARG A 93 11.45 0.23 -0.11
C ARG A 93 11.61 1.20 1.06
N ASP A 94 10.71 1.21 2.04
CA ASP A 94 10.96 1.99 3.25
C ASP A 94 12.19 1.47 3.98
N LYS A 95 13.06 2.40 4.38
CA LYS A 95 14.22 2.13 5.22
C LYS A 95 13.79 2.06 6.67
N VAL A 96 14.12 0.96 7.33
CA VAL A 96 13.74 0.67 8.71
C VAL A 96 14.95 0.23 9.52
N ILE A 97 14.88 0.37 10.84
CA ILE A 97 15.82 -0.25 11.78
C ILE A 97 15.07 -1.26 12.64
N CYS A 98 15.75 -2.35 13.02
CA CYS A 98 15.20 -3.25 14.03
C CYS A 98 15.27 -2.61 15.43
N THR A 99 14.17 -2.68 16.19
CA THR A 99 14.09 -2.13 17.56
C THR A 99 14.53 -3.11 18.63
N ILE A 100 14.75 -4.37 18.24
CA ILE A 100 15.18 -5.50 19.07
C ILE A 100 16.24 -6.32 18.32
N ASP A 101 16.96 -7.18 19.04
CA ASP A 101 17.87 -8.16 18.42
C ASP A 101 17.04 -9.20 17.65
N LEU A 102 17.38 -9.38 16.37
CA LEU A 102 16.75 -10.37 15.51
C LEU A 102 17.57 -11.65 15.56
N ALA A 103 17.00 -12.70 16.16
CA ALA A 103 17.64 -14.00 16.31
C ALA A 103 16.88 -15.09 15.55
N MET A 104 17.61 -16.09 15.05
CA MET A 104 17.04 -17.30 14.46
C MET A 104 17.70 -18.51 15.09
N GLN A 105 16.89 -19.43 15.63
CA GLN A 105 17.37 -20.63 16.32
C GLN A 105 18.38 -20.30 17.45
N GLY A 106 18.14 -19.20 18.19
CA GLY A 106 18.98 -18.79 19.32
C GLY A 106 20.25 -18.01 18.94
N ASN A 107 20.58 -17.88 17.65
CA ASN A 107 21.71 -17.07 17.19
C ASN A 107 21.23 -15.69 16.77
N ILE A 108 21.79 -14.63 17.35
CA ILE A 108 21.53 -13.25 16.91
C ILE A 108 22.10 -13.10 15.50
N LEU A 109 21.21 -12.81 14.54
CA LEU A 109 21.58 -12.52 13.16
C LEU A 109 21.87 -11.03 12.97
N PHE A 110 21.04 -10.18 13.57
CA PHE A 110 21.17 -8.73 13.48
C PHE A 110 20.90 -8.10 14.84
N ALA A 111 21.82 -7.26 15.30
CA ALA A 111 21.65 -6.52 16.55
C ALA A 111 20.63 -5.39 16.38
N LYS A 112 19.95 -5.01 17.46
CA LYS A 112 19.10 -3.82 17.52
C LYS A 112 19.80 -2.62 16.87
N GLY A 113 19.05 -1.88 16.05
CA GLY A 113 19.53 -0.71 15.31
C GLY A 113 20.10 -1.04 13.93
N THR A 114 20.16 -2.32 13.54
CA THR A 114 20.55 -2.70 12.18
C THR A 114 19.51 -2.19 11.19
N GLU A 115 19.98 -1.45 10.18
CA GLU A 115 19.14 -0.97 9.09
C GLU A 115 18.78 -2.11 8.12
N GLY A 116 17.55 -2.07 7.63
CA GLY A 116 17.03 -2.92 6.57
C GLY A 116 16.08 -2.15 5.65
N GLU A 117 15.64 -2.83 4.60
CA GLU A 117 14.70 -2.30 3.62
C GLU A 117 13.47 -3.23 3.51
N VAL A 118 12.28 -2.63 3.58
CA VAL A 118 11.04 -3.39 3.42
C VAL A 118 10.91 -3.90 1.99
N PHE A 119 10.84 -5.23 1.84
CA PHE A 119 10.69 -5.90 0.55
C PHE A 119 9.26 -6.32 0.26
N LYS A 120 8.47 -6.65 1.29
CA LYS A 120 7.06 -7.03 1.13
C LYS A 120 6.28 -6.76 2.41
N VAL A 121 5.04 -6.29 2.26
CA VAL A 121 4.06 -6.21 3.35
C VAL A 121 3.15 -7.43 3.26
N LEU A 122 2.99 -8.16 4.36
CA LEU A 122 2.12 -9.31 4.48
C LEU A 122 0.90 -8.93 5.32
N ARG A 123 -0.30 -9.12 4.74
CA ARG A 123 -1.58 -8.69 5.32
C ARG A 123 -2.53 -9.85 5.61
N ASP A 124 -2.02 -11.08 5.57
CA ASP A 124 -2.83 -12.31 5.67
C ASP A 124 -3.25 -12.64 7.11
N SER A 125 -2.71 -11.90 8.10
CA SER A 125 -3.00 -12.02 9.53
C SER A 125 -3.49 -10.70 10.11
N GLU A 126 -4.15 -10.74 11.28
CA GLU A 126 -4.58 -9.54 12.01
C GLU A 126 -3.42 -8.57 12.28
N LEU A 127 -2.26 -9.10 12.64
CA LEU A 127 -1.03 -8.32 12.84
C LEU A 127 -0.24 -8.26 11.53
N ILE A 128 0.11 -7.05 11.09
CA ILE A 128 0.91 -6.86 9.88
C ILE A 128 2.32 -7.40 10.09
N GLN A 129 2.77 -8.20 9.12
CA GLN A 129 4.13 -8.73 9.06
C GLN A 129 4.85 -8.14 7.84
N TYR A 130 6.17 -8.10 7.91
CA TYR A 130 7.01 -7.57 6.85
C TYR A 130 8.09 -8.57 6.49
N HIS A 131 8.35 -8.71 5.19
CA HIS A 131 9.65 -9.20 4.74
C HIS A 131 10.60 -8.01 4.64
N VAL A 132 11.64 -8.02 5.45
CA VAL A 132 12.66 -6.96 5.49
C VAL A 132 14.01 -7.56 5.15
N ALA A 133 14.72 -6.94 4.21
CA ALA A 133 16.08 -7.30 3.84
C ALA A 133 17.07 -6.57 4.74
N PHE A 134 17.76 -7.30 5.60
CA PHE A 134 18.86 -6.82 6.45
C PHE A 134 20.18 -7.35 5.89
N GLN A 135 21.07 -6.45 5.46
CA GLN A 135 22.40 -6.80 4.92
C GLN A 135 22.39 -7.94 3.88
N GLY A 136 21.38 -7.96 3.00
CA GLY A 136 21.23 -8.98 1.95
C GLY A 136 20.47 -10.25 2.35
N ARG A 137 20.03 -10.38 3.61
CA ARG A 137 19.20 -11.49 4.08
C ARG A 137 17.79 -11.02 4.44
N THR A 138 16.79 -11.70 3.90
CA THR A 138 15.39 -11.41 4.19
C THR A 138 14.91 -12.13 5.44
N LEU A 139 14.29 -11.41 6.36
CA LEU A 139 13.59 -11.95 7.53
C LEU A 139 12.13 -11.52 7.52
N GLN A 140 11.25 -12.39 8.03
CA GLN A 140 9.88 -12.03 8.35
C GLN A 140 9.84 -11.49 9.78
N VAL A 141 9.37 -10.26 9.95
CA VAL A 141 9.32 -9.56 11.23
C VAL A 141 7.99 -8.84 11.44
N PRO A 142 7.49 -8.73 12.68
CA PRO A 142 6.29 -7.97 12.99
C PRO A 142 6.55 -6.46 12.91
N GLU A 143 5.50 -5.67 12.70
CA GLU A 143 5.59 -4.20 12.70
C GLU A 143 6.25 -3.62 13.97
N SER A 144 5.95 -4.21 15.13
CA SER A 144 6.46 -3.76 16.43
C SER A 144 7.97 -3.90 16.58
N ALA A 145 8.62 -4.72 15.75
CA ALA A 145 10.07 -4.89 15.74
C ALA A 145 10.79 -3.83 14.86
N LEU A 146 10.05 -2.89 14.26
CA LEU A 146 10.58 -1.93 13.30
C LEU A 146 10.34 -0.48 13.73
N ALA A 147 11.30 0.38 13.40
CA ALA A 147 11.17 1.83 13.43
C ALA A 147 11.72 2.42 12.12
N PRO A 148 11.29 3.62 11.70
CA PRO A 148 11.86 4.26 10.52
C PRO A 148 13.36 4.52 10.71
N ALA A 149 14.17 4.22 9.69
CA ALA A 149 15.61 4.47 9.73
C ALA A 149 15.94 5.97 9.65
N HIS A 150 15.09 6.74 8.97
CA HIS A 150 15.20 8.20 8.80
C HIS A 150 13.91 8.88 9.29
N PRO A 151 13.67 8.98 10.61
CA PRO A 151 12.44 9.54 11.18
C PRO A 151 12.10 10.94 10.67
N GLU A 152 13.11 11.75 10.34
CA GLU A 152 13.00 13.11 9.83
C GLU A 152 12.34 13.21 8.44
N SER A 153 12.43 12.14 7.65
CA SER A 153 11.86 12.06 6.30
C SER A 153 10.69 11.09 6.21
N PHE A 154 10.47 10.31 7.27
CA PHE A 154 9.41 9.33 7.32
C PHE A 154 8.08 10.00 7.67
N HIS A 155 7.08 9.77 6.83
CA HIS A 155 5.74 10.23 7.08
C HIS A 155 4.89 9.06 7.57
N GLU A 156 4.43 9.13 8.82
CA GLU A 156 3.47 8.16 9.34
C GLU A 156 2.23 8.10 8.43
N PRO A 157 1.65 6.90 8.19
CA PRO A 157 0.34 6.84 7.57
C PRO A 157 -0.68 7.61 8.42
N GLU A 158 -1.55 8.35 7.75
CA GLU A 158 -2.77 8.84 8.38
C GLU A 158 -3.66 7.62 8.69
N LEU A 159 -4.16 7.51 9.93
CA LEU A 159 -5.09 6.47 10.39
C LEU A 159 -6.54 6.88 10.15
#